data_AF-A0A2K8L9J0-F1
#
_entry.id   AF-A0A2K8L9J0-F1
#
_cell.length_a   1.000
_cell.length_b   1.000
_cell.length_c   1.000
_cell.angle_alpha   90.00
_cell.angle_beta   90.00
_cell.angle_gamma   90.00
#
_symmetry.space_group_name_H-M   'P 1'
#
loop_
_entity.id
_entity.type
_entity.pdbx_description
1 polymer ?
#
loop_
_entity_poly.entity_id
_entity_poly.type
_entity_poly.pdbx_seq_one_letter_code
_entity_poly.pdbx_strand_id
1 'polypeptide(L)' 'MNECNASFGSAEEWREKAMQRSGSIDGDESERRSALAEAHNRKHKIIDPDILADQQLYILGKMDLEEYQAYLLFKHGKAG' A
#
# COMPACT_ATOMS: atom_id res chain seq x y z
N MET A 1 -12.91 20.34 -0.48
CA MET A 1 -11.69 20.14 -1.30
C MET A 1 -11.89 18.81 -1.99
N ASN A 2 -12.25 18.85 -3.27
CA ASN A 2 -12.63 17.67 -4.05
C ASN A 2 -11.52 17.46 -5.09
N GLU A 3 -10.40 16.89 -4.66
CA GLU A 3 -9.30 16.59 -5.56
C GLU A 3 -9.64 15.32 -6.35
N CYS A 4 -10.16 15.58 -7.54
CA CYS A 4 -10.00 14.83 -8.78
C CYS A 4 -9.52 13.39 -8.64
N ASN A 5 -10.40 12.45 -8.99
CA ASN A 5 -10.17 11.28 -9.85
C ASN A 5 -8.73 11.24 -10.43
N ALA A 6 -7.76 10.85 -9.61
CA ALA A 6 -6.36 10.88 -9.99
C ALA A 6 -6.13 9.66 -10.89
N SER A 7 -6.21 9.87 -12.21
CA SER A 7 -5.66 8.93 -13.18
C SER A 7 -4.15 8.93 -12.99
N PHE A 8 -3.65 8.11 -12.06
CA PHE A 8 -2.23 7.94 -11.85
C PHE A 8 -1.56 7.41 -13.12
N GLY A 9 -0.46 8.01 -13.53
CA GLY A 9 0.29 7.60 -14.72
C GLY A 9 0.93 6.23 -14.56
N SER A 10 1.34 5.88 -13.33
CA SER A 10 2.02 4.65 -12.96
C SER A 10 1.71 4.25 -11.51
N ALA A 11 1.88 2.97 -11.17
CA ALA A 11 1.70 2.49 -9.80
C ALA A 11 2.70 3.15 -8.83
N GLU A 12 3.91 3.45 -9.29
CA GLU A 12 4.88 4.19 -8.48
C GLU A 12 4.35 5.57 -8.06
N GLU A 13 3.79 6.33 -9.00
CA GLU A 13 3.21 7.66 -8.73
C GLU A 13 2.06 7.58 -7.70
N TRP A 14 1.21 6.55 -7.79
CA TRP A 14 0.15 6.33 -6.81
C TRP A 14 0.72 6.03 -5.42
N ARG A 15 1.73 5.15 -5.34
CA ARG A 15 2.40 4.81 -4.08
C ARG A 15 3.04 6.05 -3.44
N GLU A 16 3.75 6.86 -4.23
CA GLU A 16 4.40 8.08 -3.73
C GLU A 16 3.37 9.08 -3.20
N LYS A 17 2.30 9.32 -3.95
CA LYS A 17 1.21 10.21 -3.52
C LYS A 17 0.51 9.71 -2.27
N ALA A 18 0.27 8.41 -2.17
CA ALA A 18 -0.32 7.82 -0.98
C ALA A 18 0.61 7.92 0.24
N MET A 19 1.92 7.72 0.07
CA MET A 19 2.90 7.88 1.15
C MET A 19 2.94 9.30 1.75
N GLN A 20 2.65 10.32 0.95
CA GLN A 20 2.56 11.72 1.41
C GLN A 20 1.28 12.03 2.21
N ARG A 21 0.27 11.15 2.19
CA ARG A 21 -0.98 11.36 2.94
C ARG A 21 -0.75 11.17 4.44
N SER A 22 -1.52 11.87 5.26
CA SER A 22 -1.59 11.57 6.70
C SER A 22 -2.11 10.15 6.88
N GLY A 23 -1.40 9.34 7.68
CA GLY A 23 -1.88 8.00 8.03
C GLY A 23 -3.21 8.12 8.77
N SER A 24 -4.20 7.34 8.34
CA SER A 24 -5.55 7.38 8.92
C SER A 24 -5.71 6.44 10.11
N ILE A 25 -4.62 5.79 10.55
CA ILE A 25 -4.60 4.81 11.64
C ILE A 25 -3.61 5.24 12.73
N ASP A 26 -3.93 4.88 13.98
CA ASP A 26 -3.06 5.07 15.12
C ASP A 26 -1.87 4.10 15.12
N GLY A 27 -0.84 4.44 15.90
CA GLY A 27 0.39 3.64 16.01
C GLY A 27 0.16 2.18 16.37
N ASP A 28 -0.75 1.90 17.30
CA ASP A 28 -1.07 0.52 17.75
C ASP A 28 -1.61 -0.35 16.61
N GLU A 29 -2.48 0.22 15.78
CA GLU A 29 -3.06 -0.47 14.61
C GLU A 29 -2.00 -0.64 13.51
N SER A 30 -1.13 0.35 13.32
CA SER A 30 0.02 0.23 12.41
C SER A 30 0.97 -0.89 12.84
N GLU A 31 1.26 -1.02 14.14
CA GLU A 31 2.12 -2.07 14.69
C GLU A 31 1.49 -3.46 14.52
N ARG A 32 0.18 -3.59 14.77
CA ARG A 32 -0.56 -4.84 14.52
C ARG A 32 -0.46 -5.26 13.06
N ARG A 33 -0.70 -4.34 12.13
CA ARG A 33 -0.61 -4.61 10.69
C ARG A 33 0.81 -4.97 10.28
N SER A 34 1.83 -4.30 10.83
CA SER A 34 3.24 -4.62 10.58
C SER A 34 3.58 -6.03 11.04
N ALA A 35 3.17 -6.42 12.25
CA ALA A 35 3.45 -7.75 12.79
C ALA A 35 2.77 -8.87 11.97
N LEU A 36 1.54 -8.63 11.52
CA LEU A 36 0.82 -9.56 10.63
C LEU A 36 1.50 -9.68 9.26
N ALA A 37 1.90 -8.56 8.66
CA ALA A 37 2.61 -8.53 7.39
C ALA A 37 3.97 -9.24 7.49
N GLU A 38 4.75 -8.99 8.55
CA GLU A 38 6.02 -9.70 8.79
C GLU A 38 5.84 -11.20 8.99
N ALA A 39 4.81 -11.63 9.73
CA ALA A 39 4.51 -13.04 9.89
C ALA A 39 4.17 -13.70 8.55
N HIS A 40 3.35 -13.03 7.73
CA HIS A 40 3.02 -13.47 6.38
C HIS A 40 4.26 -13.54 5.48
N ASN A 41 5.08 -12.48 5.46
CA ASN A 41 6.28 -12.41 4.62
C ASN A 41 7.29 -13.48 4.99
N ARG A 42 7.51 -13.73 6.29
CA ARG A 42 8.37 -14.82 6.76
C ARG A 42 7.83 -16.19 6.33
N LYS A 43 6.53 -16.42 6.48
CA LYS A 43 5.89 -17.68 6.10
C LYS A 43 5.99 -17.95 4.59
N HIS A 44 5.83 -16.91 3.77
CA HIS A 44 5.81 -17.00 2.32
C HIS A 44 7.16 -16.68 1.65
N LYS A 45 8.21 -16.42 2.44
CA LYS A 45 9.55 -16.01 1.97
C LYS A 45 9.51 -14.80 1.04
N ILE A 46 8.60 -13.86 1.32
CA ILE A 46 8.52 -12.59 0.59
C ILE A 46 9.66 -11.72 1.09
N ILE A 47 10.64 -11.52 0.22
CA ILE A 47 11.81 -10.65 0.44
C ILE A 47 11.90 -9.56 -0.63
N ASP A 48 10.96 -9.56 -1.57
CA ASP A 48 10.95 -8.62 -2.69
C ASP A 48 10.72 -7.20 -2.16
N PRO A 49 11.66 -6.28 -2.39
CA PRO A 49 11.61 -4.94 -1.81
C PRO A 49 10.43 -4.12 -2.33
N ASP A 50 9.92 -4.43 -3.53
CA ASP A 50 8.80 -3.72 -4.13
C ASP A 50 7.47 -4.18 -3.51
N ILE A 51 7.30 -5.49 -3.25
CA ILE A 51 6.15 -6.01 -2.48
C ILE A 51 6.17 -5.46 -1.05
N LEU A 52 7.34 -5.43 -0.41
CA LEU A 52 7.48 -4.87 0.94
C LEU A 52 7.15 -3.37 0.98
N ALA A 53 7.55 -2.61 -0.05
CA ALA A 53 7.21 -1.19 -0.17
C ALA A 53 5.70 -0.97 -0.35
N ASP A 54 5.02 -1.82 -1.12
CA ASP A 54 3.57 -1.72 -1.30
C ASP A 54 2.81 -2.01 -0.01
N GLN A 55 3.22 -3.03 0.74
CA GLN A 55 2.56 -3.40 2.01
C GLN A 55 2.57 -2.24 3.01
N GLN A 56 3.60 -1.38 2.99
CA GLN A 56 3.66 -0.19 3.84
C GLN A 56 2.49 0.78 3.61
N LEU A 57 1.89 0.80 2.42
CA LEU A 57 0.72 1.63 2.12
C LEU A 57 -0.48 1.27 3.01
N TYR A 58 -0.72 -0.03 3.18
CA TYR A 58 -1.80 -0.53 4.03
C TYR A 58 -1.40 -0.54 5.52
N ILE A 59 -0.15 -0.94 5.81
CA ILE A 59 0.38 -1.02 7.18
C ILE A 59 0.37 0.35 7.86
N LEU A 60 0.72 1.43 7.15
CA LEU A 60 0.75 2.79 7.69
C LEU A 60 -0.60 3.52 7.54
N GLY A 61 -1.63 2.84 7.02
CA GLY A 61 -2.96 3.42 6.78
C GLY A 61 -2.93 4.59 5.79
N LYS A 62 -2.03 4.54 4.80
CA LYS A 62 -1.99 5.46 3.65
C LYS A 62 -3.09 5.13 2.64
N MET A 63 -3.48 3.87 2.60
CA MET A 63 -4.60 3.32 1.86
C MET A 63 -5.43 2.44 2.78
N ASP A 64 -6.76 2.50 2.59
CA ASP A 64 -7.64 1.45 3.09
C ASP A 64 -7.46 0.15 2.28
N LEU A 65 -7.97 -0.97 2.79
CA LEU A 65 -7.96 -2.25 2.10
C LEU A 65 -8.55 -2.18 0.68
N GLU A 66 -9.65 -1.45 0.48
CA GLU A 66 -10.29 -1.31 -0.84
C GLU A 66 -9.38 -0.56 -1.82
N GLU A 67 -8.79 0.56 -1.40
CA GLU A 67 -7.86 1.34 -2.22
C GLU A 67 -6.58 0.54 -2.50
N TYR A 68 -6.07 -0.19 -1.50
CA TYR A 68 -4.88 -1.02 -1.65
C TYR A 68 -5.10 -2.17 -2.65
N GLN A 69 -6.29 -2.81 -2.65
CA GLN A 69 -6.62 -3.82 -3.65
C GLN A 69 -6.71 -3.21 -5.06
N ALA A 70 -7.33 -2.03 -5.21
CA ALA A 70 -7.38 -1.33 -6.49
C ALA A 70 -5.98 -0.96 -7.00
N TYR A 71 -5.10 -0.54 -6.09
CA TYR A 71 -3.69 -0.27 -6.38
C TYR A 71 -2.95 -1.50 -6.91
N LEU A 72 -3.08 -2.66 -6.24
CA LEU A 72 -2.46 -3.90 -6.68
C LEU A 72 -2.98 -4.35 -8.05
N LEU A 73 -4.30 -4.26 -8.26
CA LEU A 73 -4.91 -4.56 -9.56
C LEU A 73 -4.39 -3.62 -10.66
N PHE A 74 -4.22 -2.33 -10.37
CA PHE A 74 -3.66 -1.38 -11.32
C PHE A 74 -2.19 -1.69 -11.64
N LYS A 75 -1.39 -2.01 -10.61
CA LYS A 75 0.03 -2.37 -10.75
C LYS A 75 0.24 -3.61 -11.61
N HIS A 76 -0.53 -4.67 -11.34
CA HIS A 76 -0.42 -5.92 -12.07
C HIS A 76 -1.19 -5.92 -13.41
N GLY A 77 -2.26 -5.13 -13.52
CA GLY A 77 -3.07 -5.01 -14.72
C GLY A 77 -2.40 -4.20 -15.85
N LYS A 78 -1.42 -3.34 -15.53
CA LYS A 78 -0.63 -2.59 -16.52
C LYS A 78 0.60 -3.36 -17.03
N ALA A 79 0.83 -4.58 -16.55
CA ALA A 79 1.90 -5.47 -16.99
C ALA A 79 1.55 -6.32 -18.24
N GLY A 80 0.64 -5.83 -19.08
CA GLY A 80 0.22 -6.46 -20.35
C GLY A 80 0.75 -5.73 -21.57
#